data_AF-A0A2G6FRH4-F1
#
_entry.id   AF-A0A2G6FRH4-F1
#
_cell.length_a   1.000
_cell.length_b   1.000
_cell.length_c   1.000
_cell.angle_alpha   90.00
_cell.angle_beta   90.00
_cell.angle_gamma   90.00
#
_symmetry.space_group_name_H-M   'P 1'
#
loop_
_entity.id
_entity.type
_entity.pdbx_description
1 polymer ?
#
loop_
_entity_poly.entity_id
_entity_poly.type
_entity_poly.pdbx_seq_one_letter_code
_entity_poly.pdbx_strand_id
1 'polypeptide(L)'
;MKSNKGRIVKKPWCPFCGQKVGRPSDAHERRMREFPVGRCQCGAVYSSDATGHNVGAALVETLIFACGNNSDLAWELLPEDDYLTGRVEDYDELTHQIVDTKNIDGRPVRGVLYFVRLHTEMAELSERLKQKKDEQVRELSPEFERAVPDVEPAPAKGRKKQKANKRLVRELVDREDMDALVALCFDDRKTLRLFQRMLYEPIEEKRWRIAWLIGRVCKRVSTRDPGQVSELVHRMFEACSDSAATPWGMLETIGYIVSGRPDIFGAFTRYILNYMGEPSTQMQVVWALGQIARSRPDLVRDTPFFNMFHFLRHPDPAIRGHVAILLGRIKASEVAFQLMELGQDQAEFATWEDGSQLNTTVAAEAKKAVALIHGGVKND
;
A
#
# COMPACT_ATOMS: atom_id res chain seq x y z
N MET A 1 -7.80 7.44 51.87
CA MET A 1 -7.34 8.57 51.03
C MET A 1 -5.82 8.57 50.97
N LYS A 2 -5.21 7.97 49.94
CA LYS A 2 -3.78 8.13 49.67
C LYS A 2 -3.61 9.33 48.74
N SER A 3 -2.94 10.34 49.26
CA SER A 3 -2.51 11.59 48.64
C SER A 3 -2.26 11.49 47.13
N ASN A 4 -3.14 12.11 46.34
CA ASN A 4 -2.96 12.39 44.91
C ASN A 4 -1.95 13.55 44.77
N LYS A 5 -0.65 13.28 45.01
CA LYS A 5 0.42 14.26 44.73
C LYS A 5 0.43 14.50 43.22
N GLY A 6 0.31 15.78 42.85
CA GLY A 6 -0.17 16.23 41.55
C GLY A 6 0.53 15.56 40.36
N ARG A 7 -0.24 14.80 39.59
CA ARG A 7 0.14 14.38 38.24
C ARG A 7 0.21 15.65 37.38
N ILE A 8 1.42 16.11 37.05
CA ILE A 8 1.59 17.18 36.08
C ILE A 8 1.40 16.56 34.70
N VAL A 9 0.17 16.61 34.22
CA VAL A 9 -0.20 16.19 32.87
C VAL A 9 -0.01 17.38 31.95
N LYS A 10 0.91 17.27 30.97
CA LYS A 10 1.16 18.34 29.99
C LYS A 10 0.57 17.95 28.64
N LYS A 11 0.07 18.94 27.90
CA LYS A 11 -0.28 18.74 26.49
C LYS A 11 1.01 18.62 25.67
N PRO A 12 1.09 17.73 24.67
CA PRO A 12 2.25 17.64 23.80
C PRO A 12 2.51 18.96 23.06
N TRP A 13 3.79 19.27 22.82
CA TRP A 13 4.23 20.52 22.20
C TRP A 13 5.26 20.25 21.09
N CYS A 14 5.42 21.23 20.20
CA CYS A 14 6.46 21.21 19.18
C CYS A 14 7.78 21.73 19.78
N PRO A 15 8.90 20.98 19.70
CA PRO A 15 10.18 21.39 20.26
C PRO A 15 10.79 22.62 19.57
N PHE A 16 10.35 22.95 18.35
CA PHE A 16 10.92 24.05 17.57
C PHE A 16 10.24 25.41 17.80
N CYS A 17 8.94 25.42 18.14
CA CYS A 17 8.17 26.66 18.28
C CYS A 17 7.36 26.73 19.59
N GLY A 18 7.40 25.69 20.43
CA GLY A 18 6.70 25.63 21.72
C GLY A 18 5.17 25.50 21.65
N GLN A 19 4.59 25.52 20.45
CA GLN A 19 3.14 25.43 20.26
C GLN A 19 2.62 24.03 20.58
N LYS A 20 1.39 23.93 21.08
CA LYS A 20 0.72 22.65 21.30
C LYS A 20 0.44 21.96 19.96
N VAL A 21 0.65 20.65 19.92
CA VAL A 21 0.39 19.85 18.71
C VAL A 21 -0.88 19.03 18.86
N GLY A 22 -1.47 18.63 17.74
CA GLY A 22 -2.67 17.79 17.70
C GLY A 22 -2.36 16.32 17.90
N ARG A 23 -3.40 15.51 18.10
CA ARG A 23 -3.24 14.05 18.13
C ARG A 23 -2.76 13.57 16.75
N PRO A 24 -1.66 12.80 16.68
CA PRO A 24 -1.23 12.20 15.44
C PRO A 24 -2.29 11.21 14.96
N SER A 25 -2.40 11.07 13.65
CA SER A 25 -3.35 10.20 12.98
C SER A 25 -2.64 9.38 11.91
N ASP A 26 -3.28 8.29 11.53
CA ASP A 26 -2.89 7.53 10.36
C ASP A 26 -2.68 8.44 9.13
N ALA A 27 -1.59 8.22 8.39
CA ALA A 27 -1.37 8.87 7.11
C ALA A 27 -2.40 8.39 6.08
N HIS A 28 -2.70 9.24 5.10
CA HIS A 28 -3.61 8.89 4.00
C HIS A 28 -3.11 7.67 3.22
N GLU A 29 -1.83 7.68 2.84
CA GLU A 29 -1.15 6.54 2.24
C GLU A 29 -0.68 5.58 3.34
N ARG A 30 -1.01 4.29 3.19
CA ARG A 30 -0.67 3.20 4.09
C ARG A 30 0.60 2.48 3.63
N ARG A 31 1.41 2.01 4.58
CA ARG A 31 2.76 1.49 4.30
C ARG A 31 3.13 0.30 5.19
N MET A 32 4.16 -0.46 4.80
CA MET A 32 4.61 -1.64 5.55
C MET A 32 5.13 -1.31 6.95
N ARG A 33 5.69 -0.11 7.14
CA ARG A 33 5.96 0.48 8.45
C ARG A 33 5.26 1.82 8.48
N GLU A 34 4.33 1.99 9.40
CA GLU A 34 3.58 3.22 9.52
C GLU A 34 3.48 3.61 11.00
N PHE A 35 3.72 4.88 11.25
CA PHE A 35 3.50 5.52 12.53
C PHE A 35 2.40 6.56 12.34
N PRO A 36 1.49 6.77 13.31
CA PRO A 36 0.60 7.91 13.27
C PRO A 36 1.42 9.21 13.16
N VAL A 37 1.06 10.09 12.23
CA VAL A 37 1.78 11.32 11.92
C VAL A 37 0.94 12.57 12.22
N GLY A 38 1.59 13.71 12.34
CA GLY A 38 0.95 15.01 12.46
C GLY A 38 1.82 16.14 11.92
N ARG A 39 1.24 17.34 11.84
CA ARG A 39 1.92 18.55 11.37
C ARG A 39 1.73 19.67 12.39
N CYS A 40 2.80 20.43 12.62
CA CYS A 40 2.78 21.67 13.36
C CYS A 40 2.66 22.85 12.40
N GLN A 41 2.06 23.95 12.85
CA GLN A 41 1.89 25.18 12.07
C GLN A 41 3.23 25.84 11.68
N CYS A 42 4.32 25.54 12.40
CA CYS A 42 5.66 26.05 12.06
C CYS A 42 6.36 25.30 10.91
N GLY A 43 5.68 24.33 10.28
CA GLY A 43 6.22 23.49 9.21
C GLY A 43 6.87 22.20 9.70
N ALA A 44 7.07 22.02 11.01
CA ALA A 44 7.54 20.74 11.54
C ALA A 44 6.48 19.65 11.37
N VAL A 45 6.92 18.44 11.06
CA VAL A 45 6.08 17.24 11.07
C VAL A 45 6.52 16.31 12.19
N TYR A 46 5.64 15.42 12.63
CA TYR A 46 5.97 14.47 13.68
C TYR A 46 5.30 13.12 13.51
N SER A 47 5.88 12.09 14.12
CA SER A 47 5.30 10.75 14.24
C SER A 47 5.21 10.29 15.70
N SER A 48 4.33 9.32 15.96
CA SER A 48 4.10 8.69 17.26
C SER A 48 4.62 7.26 17.28
N ASP A 49 5.62 6.98 18.10
CA ASP A 49 5.94 5.62 18.52
C ASP A 49 5.36 5.39 19.91
N ALA A 50 4.25 4.66 20.00
CA ALA A 50 3.58 4.35 21.25
C ALA A 50 4.45 3.51 22.21
N THR A 51 5.45 2.79 21.70
CA THR A 51 6.30 1.89 22.48
C THR A 51 7.57 2.56 23.02
N GLY A 52 8.07 3.57 22.30
CA GLY A 52 9.37 4.21 22.53
C GLY A 52 10.59 3.36 22.16
N HIS A 53 10.41 2.17 21.56
CA HIS A 53 11.52 1.28 21.19
C HIS A 53 11.92 1.40 19.72
N ASN A 54 11.06 1.97 18.87
CA ASN A 54 11.22 2.01 17.41
C ASN A 54 11.59 3.42 16.92
N VAL A 55 12.23 4.23 17.77
CA VAL A 55 12.51 5.65 17.54
C VAL A 55 13.33 5.89 16.25
N GLY A 56 14.25 4.98 15.90
CA GLY A 56 15.01 5.07 14.65
C GLY A 56 14.13 4.91 13.40
N ALA A 57 13.20 3.95 13.42
CA ALA A 57 12.22 3.79 12.34
C ALA A 57 11.25 4.97 12.30
N ALA A 58 10.81 5.48 13.46
CA ALA A 58 9.97 6.67 13.56
C ALA A 58 10.65 7.90 12.94
N LEU A 59 11.95 8.11 13.18
CA LEU A 59 12.73 9.17 12.53
C LEU A 59 12.66 9.05 11.01
N VAL A 60 13.00 7.88 10.45
CA VAL A 60 13.04 7.66 9.00
C VAL A 60 11.67 7.95 8.37
N GLU A 61 10.59 7.41 8.95
CA GLU A 61 9.24 7.66 8.42
C GLU A 61 8.82 9.13 8.57
N THR A 62 9.23 9.80 9.66
CA THR A 62 8.95 11.24 9.86
C THR A 62 9.67 12.08 8.81
N LEU A 63 10.92 11.76 8.49
CA LEU A 63 11.71 12.46 7.47
C LEU A 63 11.12 12.25 6.08
N ILE A 64 10.78 11.02 5.71
CA ILE A 64 10.11 10.71 4.44
C ILE A 64 8.78 11.47 4.34
N PHE A 65 8.00 11.54 5.42
CA PHE A 65 6.74 12.29 5.45
C PHE A 65 6.97 13.81 5.35
N ALA A 66 8.05 14.33 5.92
CA ALA A 66 8.47 15.72 5.78
C ALA A 66 8.81 16.04 4.32
N CYS A 67 9.47 15.10 3.63
CA CYS A 67 9.84 15.18 2.22
C CYS A 67 8.68 14.87 1.25
N GLY A 68 7.43 15.01 1.69
CA GLY A 68 6.27 14.81 0.81
C GLY A 68 6.17 13.37 0.29
N ASN A 69 6.57 12.40 1.10
CA ASN A 69 6.63 10.97 0.75
C ASN A 69 7.70 10.59 -0.29
N ASN A 70 8.64 11.48 -0.58
CA ASN A 70 9.80 11.21 -1.43
C ASN A 70 10.94 10.58 -0.59
N SER A 71 11.14 9.27 -0.73
CA SER A 71 12.21 8.56 -0.02
C SER A 71 13.60 8.91 -0.51
N ASP A 72 13.77 9.16 -1.81
CA ASP A 72 15.08 9.40 -2.40
C ASP A 72 15.63 10.73 -1.91
N LEU A 73 14.79 11.77 -1.94
CA LEU A 73 15.13 13.07 -1.33
C LEU A 73 15.46 12.91 0.16
N ALA A 74 14.66 12.17 0.92
CA ALA A 74 14.89 11.98 2.35
C ALA A 74 16.25 11.34 2.67
N TRP A 75 16.76 10.47 1.81
CA TRP A 75 18.09 9.85 1.95
C TRP A 75 19.25 10.76 1.56
N GLU A 76 18.99 11.80 0.77
CA GLU A 76 19.99 12.80 0.38
C GLU A 76 20.17 13.92 1.43
N LEU A 77 19.19 14.11 2.32
CA LEU A 77 19.25 15.17 3.33
C LEU A 77 20.17 14.84 4.51
N LEU A 78 20.95 15.83 4.94
CA LEU A 78 21.82 15.76 6.10
C LEU A 78 21.19 16.39 7.35
N PRO A 79 21.27 15.73 8.52
CA PRO A 79 20.84 16.33 9.78
C PRO A 79 21.58 17.63 10.07
N GLU A 80 20.90 18.60 10.67
CA GLU A 80 21.37 19.94 11.04
C GLU A 80 21.68 20.89 9.86
N ASP A 81 22.09 20.37 8.71
CA ASP A 81 22.31 21.16 7.48
C ASP A 81 21.00 21.37 6.71
N ASP A 82 20.22 20.30 6.51
CA ASP A 82 19.00 20.31 5.69
C ASP A 82 17.72 20.25 6.52
N TYR A 83 17.80 19.68 7.72
CA TYR A 83 16.66 19.54 8.62
C TYR A 83 17.08 19.45 10.08
N LEU A 84 16.17 19.86 10.97
CA LEU A 84 16.32 19.73 12.41
C LEU A 84 15.48 18.57 12.93
N THR A 85 15.96 17.92 13.98
CA THR A 85 15.21 16.90 14.71
C THR A 85 14.84 17.36 16.11
N GLY A 86 13.77 16.80 16.66
CA GLY A 86 13.35 17.04 18.04
C GLY A 86 12.54 15.87 18.56
N ARG A 87 12.48 15.71 19.89
CA ARG A 87 11.74 14.62 20.52
C ARG A 87 10.98 15.11 21.73
N VAL A 88 9.79 14.54 21.93
CA VAL A 88 9.04 14.66 23.17
C VAL A 88 8.78 13.26 23.69
N GLU A 89 9.38 12.95 24.84
CA GLU A 89 9.29 11.64 25.48
C GLU A 89 8.11 11.56 26.45
N ASP A 90 7.89 10.36 27.00
CA ASP A 90 6.84 10.07 27.97
C ASP A 90 5.44 10.44 27.46
N TYR A 91 5.25 10.27 26.15
CA TYR A 91 3.99 10.49 25.47
C TYR A 91 3.05 9.29 25.61
N ASP A 92 1.83 9.58 26.06
CA ASP A 92 0.73 8.63 26.05
C ASP A 92 -0.17 8.85 24.84
N GLU A 93 -0.15 7.91 23.90
CA GLU A 93 -0.95 7.96 22.68
C GLU A 93 -2.46 7.87 22.95
N LEU A 94 -2.88 7.15 23.99
CA LEU A 94 -4.30 6.93 24.29
C LEU A 94 -5.00 8.22 24.73
N THR A 95 -4.38 8.96 25.64
CA THR A 95 -4.92 10.21 26.19
C THR A 95 -4.38 11.47 25.49
N HIS A 96 -3.37 11.32 24.63
CA HIS A 96 -2.67 12.41 23.95
C HIS A 96 -2.05 13.42 24.95
N GLN A 97 -1.20 12.90 25.84
CA GLN A 97 -0.63 13.65 26.97
C GLN A 97 0.84 13.28 27.20
N ILE A 98 1.60 14.18 27.81
CA ILE A 98 2.95 13.91 28.33
C ILE A 98 2.84 13.65 29.84
N VAL A 99 3.41 12.53 30.28
CA VAL A 99 3.29 12.01 31.64
C VAL A 99 4.66 11.95 32.31
N ASP A 100 5.05 13.00 33.04
CA ASP A 100 6.36 13.11 33.70
C ASP A 100 6.67 11.91 34.63
N THR A 101 5.64 11.26 35.20
CA THR A 101 5.80 10.08 36.08
C THR A 101 6.07 8.78 35.33
N LYS A 102 6.07 8.80 33.99
CA LYS A 102 6.25 7.63 33.10
C LYS A 102 5.28 6.47 33.38
N ASN A 103 4.17 6.75 34.05
CA ASN A 103 3.15 5.78 34.42
C ASN A 103 1.80 6.47 34.57
N ILE A 104 0.77 5.91 33.94
CA ILE A 104 -0.62 6.33 34.05
C ILE A 104 -1.50 5.11 34.34
N ASP A 105 -2.21 5.16 35.46
CA ASP A 105 -3.15 4.12 35.90
C ASP A 105 -2.59 2.69 35.89
N GLY A 106 -1.32 2.54 36.31
CA GLY A 106 -0.63 1.25 36.39
C GLY A 106 0.04 0.82 35.08
N ARG A 107 -0.20 1.54 33.97
CA ARG A 107 0.45 1.30 32.68
C ARG A 107 1.70 2.17 32.53
N PRO A 108 2.85 1.61 32.14
CA PRO A 108 4.03 2.41 31.81
C PRO A 108 3.77 3.27 30.57
N VAL A 109 4.23 4.52 30.61
CA VAL A 109 4.18 5.46 29.49
C VAL A 109 5.60 5.67 29.02
N ARG A 110 5.89 5.22 27.80
CA ARG A 110 7.22 5.29 27.17
C ARG A 110 7.16 5.82 25.74
N GLY A 111 5.99 6.23 25.28
CA GLY A 111 5.83 6.67 23.91
C GLY A 111 6.64 7.92 23.61
N VAL A 112 6.97 8.11 22.34
CA VAL A 112 7.78 9.23 21.87
C VAL A 112 7.06 9.88 20.70
N LEU A 113 6.96 11.21 20.72
CA LEU A 113 6.70 12.00 19.53
C LEU A 113 8.03 12.43 18.94
N TYR A 114 8.32 11.97 17.72
CA TYR A 114 9.51 12.34 16.98
C TYR A 114 9.17 13.48 16.02
N PHE A 115 9.95 14.55 16.02
CA PHE A 115 9.75 15.71 15.16
C PHE A 115 10.89 15.87 14.16
N VAL A 116 10.52 16.26 12.93
CA VAL A 116 11.44 16.71 11.89
C VAL A 116 10.95 18.05 11.36
N ARG A 117 11.87 18.99 11.15
CA ARG A 117 11.58 20.26 10.47
C ARG A 117 12.63 20.50 9.40
N LEU A 118 12.20 20.47 8.14
CA LEU A 118 13.06 20.84 7.02
C LEU A 118 13.41 22.33 7.11
N HIS A 119 14.62 22.68 6.69
CA HIS A 119 14.97 24.07 6.40
C HIS A 119 14.16 24.58 5.22
N THR A 120 13.99 25.91 5.15
CA THR A 120 13.06 26.55 4.21
C THR A 120 13.31 26.12 2.76
N GLU A 121 14.57 26.13 2.33
CA GLU A 121 14.96 25.74 0.96
C GLU A 121 14.59 24.28 0.64
N MET A 122 14.79 23.37 1.60
CA MET A 122 14.46 21.96 1.45
C MET A 122 12.95 21.70 1.50
N ALA A 123 12.22 22.45 2.33
CA ALA A 123 10.76 22.41 2.37
C ALA A 123 10.15 22.85 1.03
N GLU A 124 10.65 23.95 0.46
CA GLU A 124 10.22 24.45 -0.86
C GLU A 124 10.61 23.50 -2.00
N LEU A 125 11.79 22.88 -1.94
CA LEU A 125 12.20 21.85 -2.89
C LEU A 125 11.27 20.63 -2.82
N SER A 126 10.99 20.13 -1.61
CA SER A 126 10.10 18.99 -1.40
C SER A 126 8.70 19.23 -1.97
N GLU A 127 8.13 20.41 -1.71
CA GLU A 127 6.80 20.77 -2.21
C GLU A 127 6.77 20.85 -3.75
N ARG A 128 7.80 21.46 -4.37
CA ARG A 128 7.92 21.52 -5.84
C ARG A 128 8.03 20.13 -6.47
N LEU A 129 8.85 19.25 -5.89
CA LEU A 129 9.02 17.88 -6.38
C LEU A 129 7.72 17.08 -6.27
N LYS A 130 7.00 17.25 -5.16
CA LYS A 130 5.70 16.62 -4.96
C LYS A 130 4.68 17.10 -5.99
N GLN A 131 4.55 18.41 -6.22
CA GLN A 131 3.64 18.97 -7.21
C GLN A 131 3.93 18.46 -8.61
N LYS A 132 5.20 18.46 -9.02
CA LYS A 132 5.63 17.93 -10.32
C LYS A 132 5.29 16.44 -10.46
N LYS A 133 5.46 15.65 -9.40
CA LYS A 133 5.09 14.22 -9.40
C LYS A 133 3.59 14.05 -9.52
N ASP A 134 2.79 14.82 -8.77
CA ASP A 134 1.33 14.77 -8.82
C ASP A 134 0.82 15.16 -10.23
N GLU A 135 1.41 16.16 -10.87
CA GLU A 135 1.13 16.55 -12.27
C GLU A 135 1.46 15.42 -13.26
N GLN A 136 2.64 14.81 -13.14
CA GLN A 136 3.05 13.70 -14.00
C GLN A 136 2.11 12.49 -13.84
N VAL A 137 1.70 12.17 -12.60
CA VAL A 137 0.73 11.09 -12.33
C VAL A 137 -0.61 11.38 -12.99
N ARG A 138 -1.09 12.64 -12.92
CA ARG A 138 -2.34 13.07 -13.57
C ARG A 138 -2.29 12.90 -15.09
N GLU A 139 -1.18 13.26 -15.72
CA GLU A 139 -1.00 13.12 -17.17
C GLU A 139 -0.93 11.65 -17.61
N LEU A 140 -0.22 10.81 -16.85
CA LEU A 140 -0.06 9.39 -17.17
C LEU A 140 -1.31 8.56 -16.87
N SER A 141 -2.13 9.02 -15.93
CA SER A 141 -3.24 8.22 -15.37
C SER A 141 -4.55 9.02 -15.25
N PRO A 142 -5.08 9.61 -16.34
CA PRO A 142 -6.29 10.44 -16.30
C PRO A 142 -7.54 9.66 -15.84
N GLU A 143 -7.57 8.35 -16.04
CA GLU A 143 -8.64 7.47 -15.58
C GLU A 143 -8.60 7.23 -14.06
N PHE A 144 -7.45 7.40 -13.42
CA PHE A 144 -7.25 7.13 -12.01
C PHE A 144 -7.98 8.15 -11.11
N GLU A 145 -7.90 9.45 -11.40
CA GLU A 145 -8.61 10.47 -10.61
C GLU A 145 -10.14 10.29 -10.65
N ARG A 146 -10.67 9.71 -11.74
CA ARG A 146 -12.09 9.39 -11.88
C ARG A 146 -12.49 8.07 -11.19
N ALA A 147 -11.52 7.26 -10.75
CA ALA A 147 -11.74 5.91 -10.25
C ALA A 147 -11.76 5.79 -8.72
N VAL A 148 -11.58 6.90 -7.99
CA VAL A 148 -11.73 6.95 -6.53
C VAL A 148 -13.21 6.70 -6.19
N PRO A 149 -13.54 5.63 -5.45
CA PRO A 149 -14.93 5.30 -5.16
C PRO A 149 -15.53 6.30 -4.17
N ASP A 150 -16.84 6.54 -4.29
CA ASP A 150 -17.60 7.30 -3.31
C ASP A 150 -17.48 6.66 -1.92
N VAL A 151 -17.53 7.51 -0.89
CA VAL A 151 -17.49 7.03 0.50
C VAL A 151 -18.73 6.18 0.77
N GLU A 152 -18.53 4.93 1.19
CA GLU A 152 -19.63 4.01 1.52
C GLU A 152 -20.64 4.68 2.45
N PRO A 153 -21.95 4.39 2.40
CA PRO A 153 -22.93 5.00 3.32
C PRO A 153 -22.70 4.53 4.76
N ALA A 154 -22.93 5.42 5.73
CA ALA A 154 -22.75 5.07 7.14
C ALA A 154 -23.78 3.99 7.52
N PRO A 155 -23.43 2.98 8.34
CA PRO A 155 -24.41 2.03 8.84
C PRO A 155 -25.57 2.76 9.50
N ALA A 156 -26.80 2.32 9.21
CA ALA A 156 -28.00 2.93 9.78
C ALA A 156 -27.94 2.95 11.32
N LYS A 157 -28.31 4.09 11.92
CA LYS A 157 -28.32 4.25 13.38
C LYS A 157 -29.24 3.19 14.00
N GLY A 158 -28.72 2.43 14.97
CA GLY A 158 -29.48 1.38 15.65
C GLY A 158 -29.51 0.02 14.95
N ARG A 159 -28.87 -0.13 13.77
CA ARG A 159 -28.66 -1.45 13.15
C ARG A 159 -27.91 -2.37 14.11
N LYS A 160 -28.41 -3.60 14.28
CA LYS A 160 -27.69 -4.65 15.00
C LYS A 160 -26.52 -5.14 14.15
N LYS A 161 -25.30 -5.02 14.68
CA LYS A 161 -24.10 -5.53 14.03
C LYS A 161 -24.17 -7.05 13.88
N GLN A 162 -23.86 -7.54 12.69
CA GLN A 162 -23.77 -8.97 12.43
C GLN A 162 -22.36 -9.49 12.72
N LYS A 163 -22.25 -10.60 13.46
CA LYS A 163 -20.95 -11.26 13.70
C LYS A 163 -20.57 -12.16 12.53
N ALA A 164 -19.31 -12.10 12.12
CA ALA A 164 -18.79 -12.91 11.03
C ALA A 164 -18.47 -14.34 11.50
N ASN A 165 -18.91 -15.32 10.71
CA ASN A 165 -18.58 -16.72 10.88
C ASN A 165 -18.26 -17.38 9.54
N LYS A 166 -17.57 -18.54 9.57
CA LYS A 166 -17.07 -19.22 8.37
C LYS A 166 -18.18 -19.52 7.35
N ARG A 167 -19.35 -19.96 7.82
CA ARG A 167 -20.47 -20.35 6.97
C ARG A 167 -21.06 -19.13 6.26
N LEU A 168 -21.36 -18.07 7.01
CA LEU A 168 -21.91 -16.83 6.47
C LEU A 168 -20.97 -16.21 5.42
N VAL A 169 -19.68 -16.07 5.74
CA VAL A 169 -18.72 -15.47 4.78
C VAL A 169 -18.66 -16.30 3.51
N ARG A 170 -18.62 -17.64 3.62
CA ARG A 170 -18.64 -18.52 2.45
C ARG A 170 -19.91 -18.37 1.62
N GLU A 171 -21.09 -18.38 2.24
CA GLU A 171 -22.36 -18.19 1.54
C GLU A 171 -22.41 -16.87 0.77
N LEU A 172 -21.88 -15.78 1.35
CA LEU A 172 -21.83 -14.48 0.67
C LEU A 172 -20.81 -14.46 -0.48
N VAL A 173 -19.67 -15.13 -0.32
CA VAL A 173 -18.65 -15.26 -1.38
C VAL A 173 -19.17 -16.11 -2.54
N ASP A 174 -19.82 -17.24 -2.27
CA ASP A 174 -20.38 -18.13 -3.28
C ASP A 174 -21.48 -17.45 -4.11
N ARG A 175 -22.18 -16.47 -3.52
CA ARG A 175 -23.19 -15.63 -4.19
C ARG A 175 -22.62 -14.34 -4.78
N GLU A 176 -21.34 -14.07 -4.56
CA GLU A 176 -20.67 -12.81 -4.89
C GLU A 176 -21.40 -11.56 -4.40
N ASP A 177 -22.04 -11.66 -3.22
CA ASP A 177 -22.81 -10.56 -2.62
C ASP A 177 -21.85 -9.54 -1.99
N MET A 178 -21.30 -8.68 -2.84
CA MET A 178 -20.33 -7.66 -2.46
C MET A 178 -20.87 -6.66 -1.44
N ASP A 179 -22.14 -6.25 -1.55
CA ASP A 179 -22.76 -5.29 -0.63
C ASP A 179 -22.85 -5.88 0.78
N ALA A 180 -23.31 -7.12 0.91
CA ALA A 180 -23.36 -7.81 2.19
C ALA A 180 -21.97 -8.04 2.77
N LEU A 181 -20.98 -8.38 1.94
CA LEU A 181 -19.58 -8.55 2.37
C LEU A 181 -18.98 -7.26 2.91
N VAL A 182 -19.19 -6.12 2.22
CA VAL A 182 -18.74 -4.80 2.68
C VAL A 182 -19.42 -4.42 4.00
N ALA A 183 -20.73 -4.61 4.10
CA ALA A 183 -21.47 -4.34 5.33
C ALA A 183 -20.98 -5.21 6.50
N LEU A 184 -20.71 -6.50 6.24
CA LEU A 184 -20.19 -7.42 7.26
C LEU A 184 -18.76 -7.06 7.70
N CYS A 185 -17.94 -6.51 6.81
CA CYS A 185 -16.62 -5.98 7.16
C CYS A 185 -16.70 -4.80 8.14
N PHE A 186 -17.71 -3.93 8.02
CA PHE A 186 -17.94 -2.84 8.97
C PHE A 186 -18.56 -3.30 10.31
N ASP A 187 -19.33 -4.39 10.28
CA ASP A 187 -19.90 -4.98 11.49
C ASP A 187 -18.87 -5.79 12.29
N ASP A 188 -18.01 -6.56 11.62
CA ASP A 188 -17.01 -7.43 12.25
C ASP A 188 -15.72 -7.55 11.40
N ARG A 189 -14.61 -7.04 11.95
CA ARG A 189 -13.27 -7.08 11.32
C ARG A 189 -12.77 -8.49 11.01
N LYS A 190 -13.32 -9.50 11.69
CA LYS A 190 -13.01 -10.91 11.42
C LYS A 190 -13.40 -11.35 10.00
N THR A 191 -14.28 -10.64 9.32
CA THR A 191 -14.72 -10.94 7.95
C THR A 191 -13.53 -11.09 7.01
N LEU A 192 -12.63 -10.09 6.93
CA LEU A 192 -11.46 -10.16 6.05
C LEU A 192 -10.51 -11.30 6.42
N ARG A 193 -10.38 -11.65 7.71
CA ARG A 193 -9.58 -12.81 8.14
C ARG A 193 -10.19 -14.14 7.69
N LEU A 194 -11.51 -14.25 7.70
CA LEU A 194 -12.20 -15.44 7.18
C LEU A 194 -12.14 -15.50 5.66
N PHE A 195 -12.20 -14.34 5.01
CA PHE A 195 -12.11 -14.21 3.56
C PHE A 195 -10.72 -14.61 3.05
N GLN A 196 -9.66 -14.11 3.69
CA GLN A 196 -8.26 -14.48 3.40
C GLN A 196 -8.04 -16.00 3.45
N ARG A 197 -8.65 -16.71 4.41
CA ARG A 197 -8.52 -18.17 4.53
C ARG A 197 -9.10 -18.93 3.33
N MET A 198 -9.97 -18.31 2.54
CA MET A 198 -10.52 -18.94 1.34
C MET A 198 -9.54 -18.94 0.16
N LEU A 199 -8.42 -18.20 0.25
CA LEU A 199 -7.36 -18.24 -0.77
C LEU A 199 -6.62 -19.57 -0.84
N TYR A 200 -6.77 -20.44 0.17
CA TYR A 200 -6.29 -21.82 0.13
C TYR A 200 -7.22 -22.77 -0.64
N GLU A 201 -8.08 -22.24 -1.52
CA GLU A 201 -8.88 -23.01 -2.45
C GLU A 201 -7.97 -23.77 -3.44
N PRO A 202 -8.09 -25.10 -3.58
CA PRO A 202 -7.23 -25.89 -4.47
C PRO A 202 -7.46 -25.58 -5.95
N ILE A 203 -8.68 -25.20 -6.34
CA ILE A 203 -8.98 -24.84 -7.73
C ILE A 203 -8.48 -23.42 -8.01
N GLU A 204 -7.49 -23.30 -8.89
CA GLU A 204 -6.86 -22.02 -9.23
C GLU A 204 -7.87 -20.95 -9.67
N GLU A 205 -8.79 -21.30 -10.58
CA GLU A 205 -9.80 -20.35 -11.06
C GLU A 205 -10.66 -19.75 -9.94
N LYS A 206 -11.11 -20.60 -9.01
CA LYS A 206 -11.86 -20.13 -7.85
C LYS A 206 -10.99 -19.27 -6.94
N ARG A 207 -9.71 -19.61 -6.77
CA ARG A 207 -8.76 -18.82 -5.98
C ARG A 207 -8.58 -17.42 -6.55
N TRP A 208 -8.39 -17.30 -7.86
CA TRP A 208 -8.29 -16.00 -8.55
C TRP A 208 -9.59 -15.20 -8.44
N ARG A 209 -10.75 -15.87 -8.54
CA ARG A 209 -12.06 -15.23 -8.34
C ARG A 209 -12.20 -14.67 -6.92
N ILE A 210 -11.79 -15.44 -5.91
CA ILE A 210 -11.79 -15.01 -4.50
C ILE A 210 -10.83 -13.82 -4.30
N ALA A 211 -9.62 -13.88 -4.86
CA ALA A 211 -8.64 -12.79 -4.78
C ALA A 211 -9.19 -11.48 -5.38
N TRP A 212 -9.84 -11.57 -6.55
CA TRP A 212 -10.52 -10.44 -7.18
C TRP A 212 -11.64 -9.89 -6.30
N LEU A 213 -12.51 -10.75 -5.76
CA LEU A 213 -13.62 -10.35 -4.90
C LEU A 213 -13.12 -9.67 -3.61
N ILE A 214 -12.04 -10.16 -3.01
CA ILE A 214 -11.37 -9.49 -1.87
C ILE A 214 -10.91 -8.09 -2.27
N GLY A 215 -10.24 -7.94 -3.41
CA GLY A 215 -9.81 -6.63 -3.92
C GLY A 215 -10.96 -5.65 -4.10
N ARG A 216 -12.07 -6.10 -4.70
CA ARG A 216 -13.30 -5.29 -4.89
C ARG A 216 -13.93 -4.87 -3.56
N VAL A 217 -14.04 -5.78 -2.60
CA VAL A 217 -14.55 -5.46 -1.26
C VAL A 217 -13.62 -4.51 -0.52
N CYS A 218 -12.30 -4.72 -0.58
CA CYS A 218 -11.30 -3.85 0.06
C CYS A 218 -11.28 -2.44 -0.54
N LYS A 219 -11.48 -2.31 -1.86
CA LYS A 219 -11.63 -1.01 -2.53
C LYS A 219 -12.75 -0.18 -1.90
N ARG A 220 -13.87 -0.81 -1.54
CA ARG A 220 -15.04 -0.17 -0.91
C ARG A 220 -14.84 0.05 0.59
N VAL A 221 -14.38 -0.96 1.33
CA VAL A 221 -14.14 -0.88 2.78
C VAL A 221 -13.12 0.22 3.13
N SER A 222 -12.09 0.39 2.32
CA SER A 222 -11.04 1.39 2.53
C SER A 222 -11.50 2.85 2.39
N THR A 223 -12.72 3.11 1.91
CA THR A 223 -13.32 4.46 1.93
C THR A 223 -13.65 4.94 3.35
N ARG A 224 -13.75 4.01 4.30
CA ARG A 224 -14.14 4.24 5.70
C ARG A 224 -13.12 3.74 6.69
N ASP A 225 -12.58 2.54 6.46
CA ASP A 225 -11.63 1.88 7.35
C ASP A 225 -10.45 1.31 6.54
N PRO A 226 -9.57 2.17 6.01
CA PRO A 226 -8.38 1.73 5.29
C PRO A 226 -7.41 0.95 6.19
N GLY A 227 -7.41 1.21 7.50
CA GLY A 227 -6.55 0.52 8.47
C GLY A 227 -6.81 -0.98 8.52
N GLN A 228 -8.07 -1.41 8.48
CA GLN A 228 -8.40 -2.84 8.44
C GLN A 228 -7.89 -3.53 7.15
N VAL A 229 -7.90 -2.83 6.02
CA VAL A 229 -7.36 -3.34 4.75
C VAL A 229 -5.83 -3.38 4.80
N SER A 230 -5.19 -2.35 5.37
CA SER A 230 -3.75 -2.33 5.63
C SER A 230 -3.33 -3.57 6.43
N GLU A 231 -4.02 -3.85 7.53
CA GLU A 231 -3.75 -5.03 8.38
C GLU A 231 -3.88 -6.36 7.61
N LEU A 232 -4.82 -6.45 6.67
CA LEU A 232 -4.94 -7.61 5.77
C LEU A 232 -3.70 -7.75 4.88
N VAL A 233 -3.26 -6.65 4.25
CA VAL A 233 -2.08 -6.63 3.36
C VAL A 233 -0.81 -6.99 4.14
N HIS A 234 -0.61 -6.46 5.35
CA HIS A 234 0.53 -6.85 6.20
C HIS A 234 0.56 -8.34 6.50
N ARG A 235 -0.58 -8.93 6.89
CA ARG A 235 -0.67 -10.37 7.14
C ARG A 235 -0.41 -11.21 5.88
N MET A 236 -0.77 -10.72 4.71
CA MET A 236 -0.48 -11.40 3.45
C MET A 236 1.03 -11.39 3.15
N PHE A 237 1.70 -10.24 3.33
CA PHE A 237 3.17 -10.17 3.20
C PHE A 237 3.89 -11.05 4.23
N GLU A 238 3.43 -11.05 5.49
CA GLU A 238 3.96 -11.94 6.52
C GLU A 238 3.82 -13.41 6.13
N ALA A 239 2.65 -13.81 5.62
CA ALA A 239 2.41 -15.16 5.12
C ALA A 239 3.26 -15.52 3.89
N CYS A 240 3.60 -14.54 3.03
CA CYS A 240 4.53 -14.74 1.92
C CYS A 240 5.99 -14.92 2.38
N SER A 241 6.36 -14.39 3.54
CA SER A 241 7.71 -14.50 4.10
C SER A 241 7.90 -15.71 5.02
N ASP A 242 6.81 -16.36 5.43
CA ASP A 242 6.85 -17.58 6.24
C ASP A 242 7.20 -18.79 5.36
N SER A 243 8.40 -19.35 5.56
CA SER A 243 8.89 -20.51 4.81
C SER A 243 8.08 -21.79 5.06
N ALA A 244 7.28 -21.84 6.13
CA ALA A 244 6.37 -22.94 6.41
C ALA A 244 4.99 -22.76 5.76
N ALA A 245 4.72 -21.60 5.14
CA ALA A 245 3.47 -21.30 4.49
C ALA A 245 3.59 -21.37 2.97
N THR A 246 2.49 -21.79 2.31
CA THR A 246 2.36 -21.63 0.86
C THR A 246 1.48 -20.41 0.58
N PRO A 247 2.00 -19.32 0.01
CA PRO A 247 1.28 -18.05 -0.10
C PRO A 247 0.32 -17.99 -1.30
N TRP A 248 -0.47 -19.05 -1.50
CA TRP A 248 -1.43 -19.13 -2.59
C TRP A 248 -2.44 -17.98 -2.55
N GLY A 249 -2.58 -17.28 -3.68
CA GLY A 249 -3.55 -16.20 -3.85
C GLY A 249 -3.18 -14.90 -3.11
N MET A 250 -2.08 -14.86 -2.36
CA MET A 250 -1.75 -13.70 -1.52
C MET A 250 -1.23 -12.53 -2.35
N LEU A 251 -0.25 -12.77 -3.22
CA LEU A 251 0.34 -11.73 -4.07
C LEU A 251 -0.66 -11.22 -5.11
N GLU A 252 -1.48 -12.12 -5.64
CA GLU A 252 -2.60 -11.83 -6.53
C GLU A 252 -3.61 -10.91 -5.84
N THR A 253 -3.98 -11.24 -4.59
CA THR A 253 -4.90 -10.41 -3.81
C THR A 253 -4.30 -9.05 -3.49
N ILE A 254 -3.01 -8.99 -3.12
CA ILE A 254 -2.31 -7.71 -2.90
C ILE A 254 -2.34 -6.89 -4.20
N GLY A 255 -2.06 -7.49 -5.35
CA GLY A 255 -2.15 -6.83 -6.66
C GLY A 255 -3.52 -6.22 -6.92
N TYR A 256 -4.61 -6.95 -6.65
CA TYR A 256 -5.97 -6.43 -6.76
C TYR A 256 -6.29 -5.32 -5.76
N ILE A 257 -5.84 -5.41 -4.51
CA ILE A 257 -6.05 -4.36 -3.49
C ILE A 257 -5.32 -3.08 -3.89
N VAL A 258 -4.04 -3.18 -4.23
CA VAL A 258 -3.21 -2.03 -4.57
C VAL A 258 -3.69 -1.38 -5.87
N SER A 259 -3.99 -2.15 -6.91
CA SER A 259 -4.54 -1.60 -8.16
C SER A 259 -5.93 -0.98 -7.99
N GLY A 260 -6.72 -1.45 -7.01
CA GLY A 260 -8.05 -0.91 -6.70
C GLY A 260 -8.04 0.43 -5.98
N ARG A 261 -7.03 0.69 -5.14
CA ARG A 261 -6.83 1.93 -4.36
C ARG A 261 -5.36 2.31 -4.23
N PRO A 262 -4.65 2.62 -5.33
CA PRO A 262 -3.23 2.94 -5.25
C PRO A 262 -2.97 4.33 -4.65
N ASP A 263 -4.00 5.17 -4.45
CA ASP A 263 -3.95 6.39 -3.64
C ASP A 263 -3.71 6.12 -2.15
N ILE A 264 -4.19 4.97 -1.65
CA ILE A 264 -4.01 4.55 -0.26
C ILE A 264 -2.91 3.50 -0.14
N PHE A 265 -2.91 2.49 -1.01
CA PHE A 265 -2.04 1.31 -0.85
C PHE A 265 -0.85 1.30 -1.81
N GLY A 266 -0.63 2.36 -2.60
CA GLY A 266 0.41 2.42 -3.64
C GLY A 266 1.82 2.13 -3.13
N ALA A 267 2.17 2.61 -1.94
CA ALA A 267 3.45 2.33 -1.30
C ALA A 267 3.76 0.84 -1.10
N PHE A 268 2.75 -0.05 -1.06
CA PHE A 268 2.99 -1.48 -0.96
C PHE A 268 3.61 -2.11 -2.22
N THR A 269 3.51 -1.44 -3.38
CA THR A 269 4.03 -1.92 -4.68
C THR A 269 5.49 -2.34 -4.60
N ARG A 270 6.34 -1.54 -3.94
CA ARG A 270 7.79 -1.81 -3.82
C ARG A 270 8.10 -3.12 -3.10
N TYR A 271 7.23 -3.58 -2.20
CA TYR A 271 7.46 -4.79 -1.42
C TYR A 271 7.07 -6.06 -2.18
N ILE A 272 6.21 -5.96 -3.20
CA ILE A 272 5.85 -7.09 -4.06
C ILE A 272 7.09 -7.63 -4.79
N LEU A 273 7.99 -6.75 -5.21
CA LEU A 273 9.22 -7.11 -5.93
C LEU A 273 10.18 -7.98 -5.09
N ASN A 274 10.12 -7.90 -3.76
CA ASN A 274 10.96 -8.71 -2.87
C ASN A 274 10.74 -10.22 -3.04
N TYR A 275 9.60 -10.62 -3.60
CA TYR A 275 9.25 -12.03 -3.82
C TYR A 275 9.58 -12.52 -5.24
N MET A 276 10.27 -11.72 -6.05
CA MET A 276 10.66 -12.11 -7.41
C MET A 276 11.76 -13.20 -7.44
N GLY A 277 12.54 -13.32 -6.36
CA GLY A 277 13.65 -14.28 -6.26
C GLY A 277 13.20 -15.73 -6.13
N GLU A 278 11.95 -15.98 -5.78
CA GLU A 278 11.40 -17.31 -5.50
C GLU A 278 10.60 -17.81 -6.73
N PRO A 279 11.03 -18.90 -7.40
CA PRO A 279 10.39 -19.38 -8.63
C PRO A 279 8.88 -19.60 -8.52
N SER A 280 8.43 -20.05 -7.35
CA SER A 280 7.01 -20.34 -7.11
C SER A 280 6.10 -19.09 -7.03
N THR A 281 6.67 -17.89 -6.92
CA THR A 281 5.93 -16.61 -6.83
C THR A 281 6.19 -15.65 -7.98
N GLN A 282 7.14 -15.95 -8.88
CA GLN A 282 7.56 -15.04 -9.96
C GLN A 282 6.40 -14.58 -10.85
N MET A 283 5.55 -15.51 -11.28
CA MET A 283 4.41 -15.17 -12.13
C MET A 283 3.45 -14.23 -11.39
N GLN A 284 3.15 -14.51 -10.12
CA GLN A 284 2.23 -13.71 -9.30
C GLN A 284 2.78 -12.31 -9.05
N VAL A 285 4.08 -12.17 -8.79
CA VAL A 285 4.75 -10.87 -8.65
C VAL A 285 4.58 -10.04 -9.92
N VAL A 286 4.93 -10.62 -11.07
CA VAL A 286 4.86 -9.91 -12.36
C VAL A 286 3.43 -9.54 -12.70
N TRP A 287 2.48 -10.47 -12.51
CA TRP A 287 1.07 -10.21 -12.74
C TRP A 287 0.56 -9.07 -11.83
N ALA A 288 0.88 -9.10 -10.53
CA ALA A 288 0.42 -8.09 -9.58
C ALA A 288 0.97 -6.70 -9.90
N LEU A 289 2.27 -6.59 -10.21
CA LEU A 289 2.88 -5.35 -10.69
C LEU A 289 2.24 -4.88 -11.99
N GLY A 290 1.97 -5.81 -12.92
CA GLY A 290 1.25 -5.53 -14.16
C GLY A 290 -0.12 -4.93 -13.89
N GLN A 291 -0.89 -5.46 -12.93
CA GLN A 291 -2.20 -4.90 -12.57
C GLN A 291 -2.10 -3.51 -11.98
N ILE A 292 -1.13 -3.25 -11.10
CA ILE A 292 -0.90 -1.91 -10.54
C ILE A 292 -0.53 -0.92 -11.65
N ALA A 293 0.33 -1.33 -12.57
CA ALA A 293 0.78 -0.51 -13.69
C ALA A 293 -0.34 -0.13 -14.67
N ARG A 294 -1.50 -0.80 -14.65
CA ARG A 294 -2.64 -0.44 -15.50
C ARG A 294 -3.14 0.98 -15.20
N SER A 295 -3.17 1.37 -13.92
CA SER A 295 -3.67 2.68 -13.48
C SER A 295 -2.59 3.57 -12.87
N ARG A 296 -1.47 3.00 -12.42
CA ARG A 296 -0.36 3.72 -11.79
C ARG A 296 0.98 3.16 -12.25
N PRO A 297 1.36 3.35 -13.52
CA PRO A 297 2.63 2.85 -14.06
C PRO A 297 3.85 3.45 -13.35
N ASP A 298 3.73 4.68 -12.83
CA ASP A 298 4.76 5.37 -12.05
C ASP A 298 5.21 4.57 -10.82
N LEU A 299 4.28 3.93 -10.09
CA LEU A 299 4.60 3.16 -8.89
C LEU A 299 5.51 1.97 -9.17
N VAL A 300 5.49 1.44 -10.40
CA VAL A 300 6.37 0.35 -10.81
C VAL A 300 7.66 0.89 -11.43
N ARG A 301 7.61 2.02 -12.17
CA ARG A 301 8.83 2.67 -12.69
C ARG A 301 9.77 3.17 -11.60
N ASP A 302 9.23 3.54 -10.43
CA ASP A 302 10.00 3.91 -9.23
C ASP A 302 10.68 2.70 -8.54
N THR A 303 10.45 1.47 -9.03
CA THR A 303 11.12 0.26 -8.53
C THR A 303 12.29 -0.14 -9.43
N PRO A 304 13.20 -1.02 -8.98
CA PRO A 304 14.22 -1.65 -9.82
C PRO A 304 13.68 -2.61 -10.92
N PHE A 305 12.71 -2.16 -11.72
CA PHE A 305 11.98 -2.98 -12.70
C PHE A 305 12.87 -3.53 -13.83
N PHE A 306 14.02 -2.91 -14.09
CA PHE A 306 15.01 -3.40 -15.07
C PHE A 306 15.52 -4.81 -14.74
N ASN A 307 15.49 -5.19 -13.46
CA ASN A 307 15.79 -6.56 -13.04
C ASN A 307 14.85 -7.59 -13.68
N MET A 308 13.71 -7.18 -14.24
CA MET A 308 12.74 -8.08 -14.86
C MET A 308 13.03 -8.40 -16.33
N PHE A 309 13.98 -7.70 -16.98
CA PHE A 309 14.20 -7.82 -18.42
C PHE A 309 14.64 -9.22 -18.84
N HIS A 310 15.44 -9.90 -18.02
CA HIS A 310 15.91 -11.25 -18.33
C HIS A 310 14.78 -12.30 -18.37
N PHE A 311 13.65 -12.03 -17.70
CA PHE A 311 12.49 -12.92 -17.71
C PHE A 311 11.73 -12.93 -19.04
N LEU A 312 12.01 -12.02 -19.98
CA LEU A 312 11.52 -12.12 -21.36
C LEU A 312 12.04 -13.37 -22.08
N ARG A 313 13.09 -14.02 -21.57
CA ARG A 313 13.64 -15.29 -22.07
C ARG A 313 13.40 -16.47 -21.14
N HIS A 314 12.53 -16.31 -20.15
CA HIS A 314 12.22 -17.37 -19.19
C HIS A 314 11.62 -18.60 -19.88
N PRO A 315 11.91 -19.85 -19.47
CA PRO A 315 11.35 -21.05 -20.12
C PRO A 315 9.82 -21.15 -20.03
N ASP A 316 9.23 -20.68 -18.93
CA ASP A 316 7.78 -20.64 -18.75
C ASP A 316 7.12 -19.49 -19.56
N PRO A 317 6.21 -19.79 -20.51
CA PRO A 317 5.50 -18.78 -21.29
C PRO A 317 4.63 -17.85 -20.45
N ALA A 318 4.07 -18.31 -19.32
CA ALA A 318 3.28 -17.46 -18.44
C ALA A 318 4.13 -16.32 -17.88
N ILE A 319 5.37 -16.58 -17.48
CA ILE A 319 6.28 -15.55 -16.99
C ILE A 319 6.66 -14.59 -18.12
N ARG A 320 7.08 -15.09 -19.30
CA ARG A 320 7.43 -14.22 -20.44
C ARG A 320 6.27 -13.30 -20.83
N GLY A 321 5.07 -13.86 -20.94
CA GLY A 321 3.86 -13.15 -21.32
C GLY A 321 3.47 -12.07 -20.31
N HIS A 322 3.47 -12.38 -19.01
CA HIS A 322 3.17 -11.38 -17.98
C HIS A 322 4.23 -10.28 -17.89
N VAL A 323 5.51 -10.60 -18.12
CA VAL A 323 6.57 -9.58 -18.17
C VAL A 323 6.34 -8.66 -19.36
N ALA A 324 5.97 -9.19 -20.53
CA ALA A 324 5.59 -8.37 -21.67
C ALA A 324 4.40 -7.43 -21.36
N ILE A 325 3.34 -7.95 -20.73
CA ILE A 325 2.20 -7.14 -20.27
C ILE A 325 2.66 -6.00 -19.36
N LEU A 326 3.45 -6.31 -18.33
CA LEU A 326 3.94 -5.31 -17.38
C LEU A 326 4.78 -4.23 -18.07
N LEU A 327 5.78 -4.64 -18.86
CA LEU A 327 6.71 -3.72 -19.53
C LEU A 327 5.99 -2.82 -20.55
N GLY A 328 4.96 -3.35 -21.22
CA GLY A 328 4.05 -2.57 -22.04
C GLY A 328 3.27 -1.52 -21.26
N ARG A 329 2.65 -1.92 -20.13
CA ARG A 329 1.86 -1.02 -19.27
C ARG A 329 2.68 0.12 -18.69
N ILE A 330 3.91 -0.16 -18.27
CA ILE A 330 4.82 0.90 -17.79
C ILE A 330 5.45 1.71 -18.92
N LYS A 331 5.23 1.36 -20.20
CA LYS A 331 5.85 1.98 -21.38
C LYS A 331 7.39 1.97 -21.33
N ALA A 332 7.99 0.81 -21.06
CA ALA A 332 9.44 0.64 -21.02
C ALA A 332 10.03 0.61 -22.44
N SER A 333 10.41 1.78 -22.99
CA SER A 333 11.03 1.90 -24.30
C SER A 333 12.40 1.23 -24.40
N GLU A 334 13.08 1.06 -23.27
CA GLU A 334 14.42 0.48 -23.14
C GLU A 334 14.47 -1.01 -23.54
N VAL A 335 13.31 -1.68 -23.60
CA VAL A 335 13.17 -3.10 -23.94
C VAL A 335 12.35 -3.37 -25.21
N ALA A 336 12.07 -2.33 -26.00
CA ALA A 336 11.20 -2.45 -27.18
C ALA A 336 11.70 -3.52 -28.16
N PHE A 337 13.01 -3.61 -28.39
CA PHE A 337 13.60 -4.62 -29.28
C PHE A 337 13.43 -6.05 -28.73
N GLN A 338 13.67 -6.26 -27.44
CA GLN A 338 13.50 -7.55 -26.78
C GLN A 338 12.03 -8.01 -26.81
N LEU A 339 11.08 -7.09 -26.72
CA LEU A 339 9.65 -7.40 -26.88
C LEU A 339 9.31 -7.75 -28.33
N MET A 340 9.92 -7.09 -29.33
CA MET A 340 9.71 -7.44 -30.74
C MET A 340 10.22 -8.85 -31.07
N GLU A 341 11.31 -9.32 -30.45
CA GLU A 341 11.83 -10.69 -30.60
C GLU A 341 10.77 -11.75 -30.23
N LEU A 342 9.87 -11.43 -29.30
CA LEU A 342 8.77 -12.31 -28.88
C LEU A 342 7.58 -12.32 -29.85
N GLY A 343 7.60 -11.53 -30.93
CA GLY A 343 6.47 -11.37 -31.86
C GLY A 343 6.02 -12.63 -32.60
N GLN A 344 6.80 -13.72 -32.52
CA GLN A 344 6.49 -15.04 -33.09
C GLN A 344 6.32 -16.14 -32.04
N ASP A 345 6.46 -15.84 -30.74
CA ASP A 345 6.28 -16.81 -29.66
C ASP A 345 4.78 -17.14 -29.49
N GLN A 346 4.31 -18.21 -30.13
CA GLN A 346 2.92 -18.66 -30.07
C GLN A 346 2.59 -19.48 -28.82
N ALA A 347 3.49 -19.59 -27.85
CA ALA A 347 3.19 -20.31 -26.63
C ALA A 347 1.99 -19.67 -25.90
N GLU A 348 1.00 -20.50 -25.60
CA GLU A 348 -0.21 -20.09 -24.90
C GLU A 348 0.05 -19.97 -23.40
N PHE A 349 -0.62 -19.00 -22.78
CA PHE A 349 -0.68 -18.89 -21.34
C PHE A 349 -2.00 -18.25 -20.90
N ALA A 350 -2.37 -18.50 -19.65
CA ALA A 350 -3.53 -17.89 -19.02
C ALA A 350 -3.13 -16.60 -18.33
N THR A 351 -3.90 -15.54 -18.53
CA THR A 351 -3.86 -14.33 -17.70
C THR A 351 -5.22 -14.12 -17.04
N TRP A 352 -5.28 -13.16 -16.12
CA TRP A 352 -6.47 -12.90 -15.31
C TRP A 352 -6.85 -11.44 -15.37
N GLU A 353 -8.10 -11.17 -15.71
CA GLU A 353 -8.70 -9.84 -15.72
C GLU A 353 -10.08 -9.90 -15.06
N ASP A 354 -10.32 -8.99 -14.10
CA ASP A 354 -11.56 -8.91 -13.34
C ASP A 354 -12.07 -10.25 -12.76
N GLY A 355 -11.13 -11.09 -12.30
CA GLY A 355 -11.42 -12.39 -11.71
C GLY A 355 -11.85 -13.45 -12.72
N SER A 356 -11.65 -13.22 -14.02
CA SER A 356 -11.92 -14.16 -15.10
C SER A 356 -10.62 -14.54 -15.83
N GLN A 357 -10.52 -15.80 -16.21
CA GLN A 357 -9.38 -16.31 -16.96
C GLN A 357 -9.50 -15.89 -18.43
N LEU A 358 -8.39 -15.43 -19.00
CA LEU A 358 -8.24 -15.13 -20.42
C LEU A 358 -7.04 -15.90 -20.97
N ASN A 359 -7.26 -16.70 -22.01
CA ASN A 359 -6.17 -17.38 -22.71
C ASN A 359 -5.64 -16.47 -23.82
N THR A 360 -4.32 -16.35 -23.90
CA THR A 360 -3.62 -15.53 -24.90
C THR A 360 -2.27 -16.16 -25.25
N THR A 361 -1.50 -15.53 -26.13
CA THR A 361 -0.14 -15.98 -26.49
C THR A 361 0.88 -14.92 -26.13
N VAL A 362 2.13 -15.35 -25.94
CA VAL A 362 3.25 -14.43 -25.67
C VAL A 362 3.39 -13.41 -26.81
N ALA A 363 3.27 -13.84 -28.07
CA ALA A 363 3.31 -12.98 -29.24
C ALA A 363 2.19 -11.92 -29.25
N ALA A 364 0.97 -12.29 -28.85
CA ALA A 364 -0.15 -11.34 -28.81
C ALA A 364 0.10 -10.23 -27.78
N GLU A 365 0.53 -10.59 -26.57
CA GLU A 365 0.81 -9.62 -25.52
C GLU A 365 2.08 -8.79 -25.80
N ALA A 366 3.10 -9.38 -26.41
CA ALA A 366 4.30 -8.65 -26.83
C ALA A 366 3.98 -7.57 -27.88
N LYS A 367 3.12 -7.88 -28.86
CA LYS A 367 2.66 -6.88 -29.85
C LYS A 367 1.87 -5.75 -29.20
N LYS A 368 0.97 -6.06 -28.26
CA LYS A 368 0.25 -5.05 -27.47
C LYS A 368 1.23 -4.18 -26.68
N ALA A 369 2.24 -4.78 -26.05
CA ALA A 369 3.26 -4.07 -25.28
C ALA A 369 4.06 -3.10 -26.15
N VAL A 370 4.54 -3.53 -27.32
CA VAL A 370 5.25 -2.65 -28.28
C VAL A 370 4.34 -1.51 -28.74
N ALA A 371 3.06 -1.80 -29.04
CA ALA A 371 2.10 -0.77 -29.42
C ALA A 371 1.91 0.28 -28.30
N LEU A 372 1.79 -0.14 -27.04
CA LEU A 372 1.68 0.76 -25.88
C LEU A 372 2.92 1.64 -25.71
N ILE A 373 4.12 1.07 -25.90
CA ILE A 373 5.39 1.80 -25.81
C ILE A 373 5.50 2.88 -26.90
N HIS A 374 5.08 2.57 -28.13
CA HIS A 374 5.14 3.50 -29.26
C HIS A 374 3.95 4.46 -29.36
N GLY A 375 3.07 4.52 -28.35
CA GLY A 375 1.98 5.50 -28.29
C GLY A 375 0.68 5.08 -29.00
N GLY A 376 0.53 3.79 -29.31
CA GLY A 376 -0.61 3.23 -30.02
C GLY A 376 -0.58 3.63 -31.50
N VAL A 377 -0.43 2.65 -32.39
CA VAL A 377 -0.85 2.84 -33.77
C VAL A 377 -2.35 3.18 -33.71
N LYS A 378 -2.71 4.42 -34.06
CA LYS A 378 -4.07 4.72 -34.51
C LYS A 378 -4.28 3.81 -35.71
N ASN A 379 -5.05 2.73 -35.53
CA ASN A 379 -5.61 2.02 -36.67
C ASN A 379 -6.60 3.00 -37.30
N ASP A 380 -6.21 3.54 -38.46
CA ASP A 380 -7.15 4.05 -39.45
C ASP A 380 -8.07 2.93 -39.96
#